data_AF-A0A650F408-F1
#
_entry.id   AF-A0A650F408-F1
#
_cell.length_a   1.000
_cell.length_b   1.000
_cell.length_c   1.000
_cell.angle_alpha   90.00
_cell.angle_beta   90.00
_cell.angle_gamma   90.00
#
_symmetry.space_group_name_H-M   'P 1'
#
loop_
_entity.id
_entity.type
_entity.pdbx_description
1 polymer ?
#
loop_
_entity_poly.entity_id
_entity_poly.type
_entity_poly.pdbx_seq_one_letter_code
_entity_poly.pdbx_strand_id
1 'polypeptide(L)'
;MKKGFTLVELLAVVLIVAILTAVGLPQYRSVVQKARVSEAESMLRSIYDSSERLAGEFGYRSYDKLIAAKGAANYGFKRLDMFDASNLPAGCTLPGDGLTLQCGKFDYKISVNGYVAAKLKVKPVGVMVLLNRNDLDLYCQGTEDECDVLGLDAVSGGVSF
;
A
#
# COMPACT_ATOMS: atom_id res chain seq x y z
N MET A 1 -37.35 -36.83 -26.26
CA MET A 1 -37.85 -35.43 -26.27
C MET A 1 -36.97 -34.60 -25.35
N LYS A 2 -36.23 -33.63 -25.88
CA LYS A 2 -35.35 -32.76 -25.06
C LYS A 2 -36.22 -31.67 -24.43
N LYS A 3 -36.35 -31.66 -23.10
CA LYS A 3 -36.98 -30.56 -22.36
C LYS A 3 -36.13 -29.31 -22.57
N GLY A 4 -36.62 -28.37 -23.35
CA GLY A 4 -35.98 -27.08 -23.57
C GLY A 4 -36.26 -26.14 -22.38
N PHE A 5 -35.27 -25.31 -22.04
CA PHE A 5 -35.39 -24.26 -21.04
C PHE A 5 -36.53 -23.30 -21.40
N THR A 6 -37.33 -22.89 -20.42
CA THR A 6 -38.40 -21.91 -20.66
C THR A 6 -37.83 -20.48 -20.62
N LEU A 7 -38.41 -19.58 -21.42
CA LEU A 7 -38.03 -18.16 -21.46
C LEU A 7 -38.28 -17.48 -20.11
N VAL A 8 -39.31 -17.93 -19.39
CA VAL A 8 -39.66 -17.44 -18.05
C VAL A 8 -38.62 -17.86 -16.99
N GLU A 9 -38.07 -19.08 -17.07
CA GLU A 9 -36.97 -19.50 -16.17
C GLU A 9 -35.74 -18.62 -16.32
N LEU A 10 -35.34 -18.31 -17.55
CA LEU A 10 -34.18 -17.44 -17.79
C LEU A 10 -34.43 -16.02 -17.28
N LEU A 11 -35.64 -15.50 -17.42
CA LEU A 11 -35.98 -14.15 -16.98
C LEU A 11 -35.93 -14.03 -15.44
N ALA A 12 -36.49 -15.01 -14.71
CA ALA A 12 -36.44 -15.03 -13.25
C ALA A 12 -35.00 -15.15 -12.72
N VAL A 13 -34.16 -15.98 -13.35
CA VAL A 13 -32.75 -16.16 -12.94
C VAL A 13 -31.95 -14.88 -13.14
N VAL A 14 -32.07 -14.21 -14.29
CA VAL A 14 -31.35 -12.96 -14.57
C VAL A 14 -31.78 -11.85 -13.60
N LEU A 15 -33.07 -11.79 -13.26
CA LEU A 15 -33.60 -10.84 -12.28
C LEU A 15 -32.99 -11.07 -10.88
N ILE A 16 -32.89 -12.32 -10.43
CA ILE A 16 -32.28 -12.64 -9.13
C ILE A 16 -30.79 -12.27 -9.14
N VAL A 17 -30.04 -12.63 -10.19
CA VAL A 17 -28.61 -12.31 -10.31
C VAL A 17 -28.38 -10.79 -10.35
N ALA A 18 -29.25 -10.02 -11.01
CA ALA A 18 -29.17 -8.55 -11.03
C ALA A 18 -29.25 -7.95 -9.61
N ILE A 19 -30.15 -8.44 -8.76
CA ILE A 19 -30.29 -7.95 -7.38
C ILE A 19 -29.06 -8.34 -6.54
N LEU A 20 -28.61 -9.61 -6.64
CA LEU A 20 -27.45 -10.08 -5.90
C LEU A 20 -26.17 -9.33 -6.27
N THR A 21 -25.96 -9.06 -7.56
CA THR A 21 -24.76 -8.35 -8.04
C THR A 21 -24.76 -6.88 -7.65
N ALA A 22 -25.93 -6.23 -7.62
CA ALA A 22 -26.06 -4.83 -7.20
C ALA A 22 -25.56 -4.60 -5.76
N VAL A 23 -25.85 -5.53 -4.85
CA VAL A 23 -25.41 -5.44 -3.44
C VAL A 23 -24.02 -6.05 -3.23
N GLY A 24 -23.69 -7.15 -3.93
CA GLY A 24 -22.46 -7.89 -3.70
C GLY A 24 -21.19 -7.21 -4.23
N LEU A 25 -21.28 -6.49 -5.35
CA LEU A 25 -20.11 -5.87 -5.98
C LEU A 25 -19.40 -4.78 -5.12
N PRO A 26 -20.10 -3.80 -4.50
CA PRO A 26 -19.45 -2.80 -3.66
C PRO A 26 -18.78 -3.44 -2.44
N GLN A 27 -19.44 -4.42 -1.81
CA GLN A 27 -18.89 -5.13 -0.66
C GLN A 27 -17.60 -5.89 -1.04
N TYR A 28 -17.60 -6.60 -2.17
CA TYR A 28 -16.42 -7.31 -2.65
C TYR A 28 -15.22 -6.37 -2.89
N ARG A 29 -15.46 -5.18 -3.45
CA ARG A 29 -14.41 -4.19 -3.70
C ARG A 29 -13.72 -3.73 -2.42
N SER A 30 -14.49 -3.48 -1.35
CA SER A 30 -13.93 -3.08 -0.05
C SER A 30 -13.05 -4.16 0.58
N VAL A 31 -13.44 -5.43 0.47
CA VAL A 31 -12.67 -6.58 0.98
C VAL A 31 -11.34 -6.71 0.24
N VAL A 32 -11.36 -6.59 -1.10
CA VAL A 32 -10.14 -6.63 -1.91
C VAL A 32 -9.21 -5.44 -1.60
N GLN A 33 -9.77 -4.27 -1.30
CA GLN A 33 -8.98 -3.10 -0.89
C GLN A 33 -8.29 -3.32 0.45
N LYS A 34 -9.01 -3.82 1.47
CA LYS A 34 -8.41 -4.16 2.77
C LYS A 34 -7.32 -5.23 2.65
N ALA A 35 -7.54 -6.24 1.79
CA ALA A 35 -6.51 -7.25 1.51
C ALA A 35 -5.23 -6.64 0.90
N ARG A 36 -5.36 -5.63 0.03
CA ARG A 36 -4.21 -4.91 -0.54
C ARG A 36 -3.49 -4.04 0.48
N VAL A 37 -4.22 -3.43 1.42
CA VAL A 37 -3.60 -2.69 2.53
C VAL A 37 -2.80 -3.62 3.42
N SER A 38 -3.32 -4.81 3.73
CA SER A 38 -2.57 -5.83 4.48
C SER A 38 -1.32 -6.33 3.71
N GLU A 39 -1.41 -6.48 2.38
CA GLU A 39 -0.25 -6.77 1.53
C GLU A 39 0.80 -5.65 1.62
N ALA A 40 0.37 -4.38 1.57
CA ALA A 40 1.25 -3.22 1.72
C ALA A 40 1.88 -3.13 3.12
N GLU A 41 1.10 -3.41 4.18
CA GLU A 41 1.57 -3.37 5.57
C GLU A 41 2.75 -4.30 5.80
N SER A 42 2.67 -5.54 5.30
CA SER A 42 3.75 -6.52 5.42
C SER A 42 5.06 -6.00 4.81
N MET A 43 4.98 -5.37 3.64
CA MET A 43 6.13 -4.75 2.99
C MET A 43 6.61 -3.49 3.73
N LEU A 44 5.69 -2.63 4.19
CA LEU A 44 6.01 -1.42 4.95
C LEU A 44 6.76 -1.73 6.25
N ARG A 45 6.36 -2.77 6.98
CA ARG A 45 7.06 -3.23 8.19
C ARG A 45 8.47 -3.74 7.88
N SER A 46 8.61 -4.53 6.82
CA SER A 46 9.92 -5.03 6.39
C SER A 46 10.86 -3.90 5.95
N ILE A 47 10.29 -2.87 5.31
CA ILE A 47 10.98 -1.63 4.96
C ILE A 47 11.41 -0.85 6.22
N TYR A 48 10.50 -0.71 7.19
CA TYR A 48 10.80 -0.05 8.46
C TYR A 48 11.96 -0.74 9.18
N ASP A 49 11.88 -2.06 9.36
CA ASP A 49 12.91 -2.84 10.07
C ASP A 49 14.29 -2.72 9.41
N SER A 50 14.36 -2.82 8.07
CA SER A 50 15.63 -2.64 7.35
C SER A 50 16.18 -1.22 7.50
N SER A 51 15.31 -0.21 7.49
CA SER A 51 15.74 1.18 7.67
C SER A 51 16.25 1.48 9.09
N GLU A 52 15.63 0.90 10.12
CA GLU A 52 16.09 1.05 11.51
C GLU A 52 17.40 0.30 11.76
N ARG A 53 17.60 -0.88 11.15
CA ARG A 53 18.90 -1.58 11.19
C ARG A 53 20.02 -0.73 10.59
N LEU A 54 19.78 -0.13 9.43
CA LEU A 54 20.73 0.79 8.80
C LEU A 54 21.07 1.96 9.73
N ALA A 55 20.08 2.53 10.43
CA ALA A 55 20.33 3.57 11.41
C ALA A 55 21.26 3.12 12.55
N GLY A 56 21.04 1.90 13.05
CA GLY A 56 21.89 1.28 14.06
C GLY A 56 23.34 1.09 13.61
N GLU A 57 23.57 0.68 12.36
CA GLU A 57 24.92 0.52 11.79
C GLU A 57 25.73 1.83 11.78
N PHE A 58 25.05 2.95 11.55
CA PHE A 58 25.65 4.29 11.56
C PHE A 58 25.66 4.96 12.94
N GLY A 59 25.19 4.27 13.99
CA GLY A 59 25.18 4.77 15.37
C GLY A 59 24.05 5.75 15.69
N TYR A 60 22.96 5.74 14.92
CA TYR A 60 21.77 6.55 15.16
C TYR A 60 20.66 5.73 15.84
N ARG A 61 19.88 6.39 16.71
CA ARG A 61 18.78 5.74 17.44
C ARG A 61 17.56 5.43 16.57
N SER A 62 17.40 6.15 15.46
CA SER A 62 16.34 5.90 14.49
C SER A 62 16.73 6.36 13.10
N TYR A 63 16.08 5.79 12.09
CA TYR A 63 16.32 6.17 10.70
C TYR A 63 16.02 7.65 10.44
N ASP A 64 14.99 8.22 11.09
CA ASP A 64 14.67 9.65 10.97
C ASP A 64 15.82 10.57 11.44
N LYS A 65 16.58 10.15 12.45
CA LYS A 65 17.75 10.91 12.92
C LYS A 65 18.95 10.76 11.97
N LEU A 66 19.10 9.60 11.34
CA LEU A 66 20.12 9.36 10.34
C LEU A 66 19.91 10.27 9.12
N ILE A 67 18.69 10.27 8.55
CA ILE A 67 18.37 11.11 7.38
C ILE A 67 18.46 12.60 7.71
N ALA A 68 18.08 13.02 8.92
CA ALA A 68 18.18 14.41 9.34
C ALA A 68 19.64 14.86 9.46
N ALA A 69 20.55 13.96 9.87
CA ALA A 69 21.96 14.26 10.05
C ALA A 69 22.80 14.11 8.77
N LYS A 70 22.42 13.20 7.87
CA LYS A 70 23.25 12.79 6.73
C LYS A 70 22.58 12.93 5.35
N GLY A 71 21.29 13.28 5.31
CA GLY A 71 20.51 13.49 4.11
C GLY A 71 19.96 12.20 3.50
N ALA A 72 18.69 12.20 3.10
CA ALA A 72 18.00 11.00 2.61
C ALA A 72 18.61 10.41 1.31
N ALA A 73 19.18 11.23 0.43
CA ALA A 73 19.69 10.81 -0.88
C ALA A 73 20.76 9.70 -0.82
N ASN A 74 21.53 9.61 0.27
CA ASN A 74 22.61 8.64 0.42
C ASN A 74 22.21 7.39 1.22
N TYR A 75 21.04 7.41 1.89
CA TYR A 75 20.56 6.36 2.80
C TYR A 75 19.18 5.82 2.39
N GLY A 76 18.80 5.97 1.11
CA GLY A 76 17.58 5.40 0.56
C GLY A 76 17.62 3.89 0.35
N PHE A 77 16.66 3.35 -0.41
CA PHE A 77 16.48 1.91 -0.63
C PHE A 77 17.74 1.17 -1.08
N LYS A 78 18.61 1.82 -1.86
CA LYS A 78 19.88 1.22 -2.32
C LYS A 78 20.83 0.80 -1.19
N ARG A 79 20.73 1.41 -0.01
CA ARG A 79 21.57 1.06 1.16
C ARG A 79 20.94 0.05 2.09
N LEU A 80 19.68 -0.32 1.86
CA LEU A 80 18.99 -1.29 2.68
C LEU A 80 19.37 -2.70 2.23
N ASP A 81 19.75 -3.52 3.19
CA ASP A 81 20.13 -4.92 3.02
C ASP A 81 19.12 -5.73 2.19
N MET A 82 17.83 -5.38 2.29
CA MET A 82 16.73 -6.06 1.62
C MET A 82 16.47 -5.62 0.18
N PHE A 83 17.05 -4.51 -0.29
CA PHE A 83 16.68 -3.89 -1.58
C PHE A 83 17.88 -3.45 -2.42
N ASP A 84 18.97 -4.23 -2.43
CA ASP A 84 19.96 -4.04 -3.49
C ASP A 84 19.33 -4.40 -4.86
N ALA A 85 19.81 -3.77 -5.94
CA ALA A 85 19.35 -3.97 -7.31
C ALA A 85 19.32 -5.46 -7.74
N SER A 86 20.08 -6.31 -7.05
CA SER A 86 20.21 -7.74 -7.28
C SER A 86 19.24 -8.63 -6.48
N ASN A 87 18.60 -8.11 -5.42
CA ASN A 87 17.74 -8.88 -4.50
C ASN A 87 16.33 -8.30 -4.33
N LEU A 88 15.89 -7.45 -5.27
CA LEU A 88 14.55 -6.88 -5.24
C LEU A 88 13.47 -7.96 -5.35
N PRO A 89 12.35 -7.82 -4.61
CA PRO A 89 11.18 -8.65 -4.82
C PRO A 89 10.72 -8.60 -6.29
N ALA A 90 10.20 -9.73 -6.79
CA ALA A 90 9.78 -9.84 -8.18
C ALA A 90 8.79 -8.72 -8.57
N GLY A 91 9.08 -8.00 -9.66
CA GLY A 91 8.24 -6.90 -10.14
C GLY A 91 8.45 -5.57 -9.42
N CYS A 92 9.52 -5.44 -8.63
CA CYS A 92 9.96 -4.16 -8.05
C CYS A 92 11.19 -3.61 -8.77
N THR A 93 11.21 -2.30 -8.99
CA THR A 93 12.31 -1.56 -9.59
C THR A 93 12.67 -0.37 -8.70
N LEU A 94 13.95 0.01 -8.72
CA LEU A 94 14.45 1.21 -8.07
C LEU A 94 14.71 2.27 -9.13
N PRO A 95 13.92 3.36 -9.17
CA PRO A 95 14.27 4.55 -9.95
C PRO A 95 15.61 5.12 -9.47
N GLY A 96 16.32 5.81 -10.36
CA GLY A 96 17.65 6.38 -10.07
C GLY A 96 17.69 7.36 -8.88
N ASP A 97 16.53 7.82 -8.42
CA ASP A 97 16.37 8.68 -7.24
C ASP A 97 16.71 7.98 -5.91
N GLY A 98 16.73 6.63 -5.88
CA GLY A 98 17.13 5.82 -4.73
C GLY A 98 16.21 5.92 -3.49
N LEU A 99 15.18 6.76 -3.53
CA LEU A 99 14.24 7.04 -2.44
C LEU A 99 12.85 6.44 -2.65
N THR A 100 12.59 5.92 -3.84
CA THR A 100 11.34 5.27 -4.23
C THR A 100 11.60 3.83 -4.62
N LEU A 101 10.67 2.95 -4.28
CA LEU A 101 10.65 1.56 -4.71
C LEU A 101 9.35 1.33 -5.47
N GLN A 102 9.45 1.09 -6.77
CA GLN A 102 8.29 0.94 -7.63
C GLN A 102 8.01 -0.53 -7.85
N CYS A 103 6.99 -1.05 -7.18
CA CYS A 103 6.50 -2.41 -7.40
C CYS A 103 5.25 -2.39 -8.31
N GLY A 104 4.85 -3.56 -8.80
CA GLY A 104 3.73 -3.68 -9.74
C GLY A 104 2.44 -3.01 -9.26
N LYS A 105 2.03 -3.25 -8.00
CA LYS A 105 0.79 -2.70 -7.42
C LYS A 105 1.01 -1.48 -6.51
N PHE A 106 2.22 -1.27 -6.02
CA PHE A 106 2.53 -0.29 -4.97
C PHE A 106 3.81 0.47 -5.30
N ASP A 107 3.84 1.77 -5.03
CA ASP A 107 5.08 2.53 -4.88
C ASP A 107 5.37 2.75 -3.40
N TYR A 108 6.60 2.53 -2.96
CA TYR A 108 7.02 2.75 -1.58
C TYR A 108 8.01 3.91 -1.47
N LYS A 109 7.94 4.65 -0.37
CA LYS A 109 8.85 5.75 0.01
C LYS A 109 9.21 5.64 1.50
N ILE A 110 10.50 5.78 1.82
CA ILE A 110 11.03 5.44 3.15
C ILE A 110 11.13 6.60 4.13
N SER A 111 11.08 7.83 3.64
CA SER A 111 11.31 9.01 4.47
C SER A 111 10.39 10.13 4.03
N VAL A 112 9.24 10.26 4.71
CA VAL A 112 8.43 11.47 4.64
C VAL A 112 7.88 11.76 6.02
N ASN A 113 8.31 12.87 6.65
CA ASN A 113 7.76 13.37 7.92
C ASN A 113 7.67 12.35 9.07
N GLY A 114 8.58 11.36 9.16
CA GLY A 114 8.54 10.29 10.18
C GLY A 114 7.66 9.09 9.81
N TYR A 115 7.24 8.99 8.56
CA TYR A 115 6.44 7.88 8.02
C TYR A 115 7.19 7.11 6.94
N VAL A 116 6.80 5.84 6.78
CA VAL A 116 7.05 5.03 5.57
C VAL A 116 5.74 4.98 4.79
N ALA A 117 5.76 5.37 3.52
CA ALA A 117 4.56 5.49 2.71
C ALA A 117 4.48 4.42 1.62
N ALA A 118 3.29 3.89 1.37
CA ALA A 118 2.95 3.05 0.24
C ALA A 118 1.79 3.68 -0.54
N LYS A 119 1.98 3.95 -1.83
CA LYS A 119 0.94 4.43 -2.74
C LYS A 119 0.41 3.27 -3.57
N LEU A 120 -0.90 3.07 -3.55
CA LEU A 120 -1.54 2.07 -4.38
C LEU A 120 -1.64 2.57 -5.84
N LYS A 121 -1.07 1.82 -6.80
CA LYS A 121 -1.19 2.13 -8.24
C LYS A 121 -2.53 1.72 -8.85
N VAL A 122 -3.35 1.00 -8.09
CA VAL A 122 -4.56 0.36 -8.62
C VAL A 122 -5.77 1.26 -8.43
N LYS A 123 -6.30 1.78 -9.54
CA LYS A 123 -7.58 2.52 -9.61
C LYS A 123 -8.74 1.68 -9.05
N PRO A 124 -9.79 2.28 -8.45
CA PRO A 124 -10.16 3.70 -8.49
C PRO A 124 -9.63 4.57 -7.34
N VAL A 125 -9.12 3.98 -6.27
CA VAL A 125 -8.77 4.71 -5.04
C VAL A 125 -7.27 4.95 -5.01
N GLY A 126 -6.87 6.21 -5.17
CA GLY A 126 -5.48 6.66 -5.15
C GLY A 126 -4.93 6.87 -3.74
N VAL A 127 -5.35 6.03 -2.78
CA VAL A 127 -4.98 6.18 -1.37
C VAL A 127 -3.52 5.82 -1.14
N MET A 128 -2.94 6.60 -0.24
CA MET A 128 -1.63 6.35 0.32
C MET A 128 -1.78 5.80 1.73
N VAL A 129 -1.13 4.67 1.99
CA VAL A 129 -1.03 4.07 3.32
C VAL A 129 0.29 4.52 3.92
N LEU A 130 0.26 5.03 5.15
CA LEU A 130 1.39 5.56 5.87
C LEU A 130 1.60 4.72 7.13
N LEU A 131 2.82 4.26 7.38
CA LEU A 131 3.21 3.63 8.63
C LEU A 131 3.98 4.66 9.45
N ASN A 132 3.48 4.99 10.65
CA ASN A 132 4.17 5.89 11.58
C ASN A 132 5.34 5.15 12.23
N ARG A 133 6.53 5.76 12.22
CA ARG A 133 7.74 5.16 12.81
C ARG A 133 7.72 5.13 14.34
N ASN A 134 6.98 6.03 15.00
CA ASN A 134 6.93 6.10 16.46
C ASN A 134 6.00 5.03 17.05
N ASP A 135 4.81 4.90 16.48
CA ASP A 135 3.72 4.07 17.04
C ASP A 135 3.51 2.77 16.24
N LEU A 136 4.09 2.63 15.05
CA LEU A 136 3.91 1.49 14.13
C LEU A 136 2.46 1.24 13.70
N ASP A 137 1.61 2.22 13.92
CA ASP A 137 0.23 2.26 13.46
C ASP A 137 0.16 2.74 12.00
N LEU A 138 -0.90 2.26 11.33
CA LEU A 138 -1.20 2.60 9.95
C LEU A 138 -2.16 3.77 9.88
N TYR A 139 -1.85 4.68 8.97
CA TYR A 139 -2.65 5.84 8.64
C TYR A 139 -2.96 5.85 7.15
N CYS A 140 -3.99 6.59 6.80
CA CYS A 140 -4.42 6.78 5.43
C CYS A 140 -4.29 8.25 5.03
N GLN A 141 -3.87 8.47 3.79
CA GLN A 141 -3.89 9.78 3.16
C GLN A 141 -4.66 9.64 1.84
N GLY A 142 -5.84 10.25 1.83
CA GLY A 142 -6.86 10.19 0.77
C GLY A 142 -8.05 11.06 1.18
N THR A 143 -9.22 10.88 0.56
CA THR A 143 -10.44 11.49 1.10
C THR A 143 -10.88 10.77 2.38
N GLU A 144 -11.60 11.46 3.28
CA GLU A 144 -12.10 10.84 4.54
C GLU A 144 -12.91 9.57 4.24
N ASP A 145 -13.80 9.62 3.25
CA ASP A 145 -14.59 8.46 2.81
C ASP A 145 -13.74 7.27 2.35
N GLU A 146 -12.58 7.53 1.72
CA GLU A 146 -11.69 6.46 1.26
C GLU A 146 -10.93 5.82 2.42
N CYS A 147 -10.57 6.60 3.43
CA CYS A 147 -9.90 6.12 4.64
C CYS A 147 -10.85 5.36 5.56
N ASP A 148 -12.12 5.78 5.65
CA ASP A 148 -13.17 5.09 6.41
C ASP A 148 -13.45 3.68 5.87
N VAL A 149 -13.47 3.52 4.55
CA VAL A 149 -13.63 2.19 3.92
C VAL A 149 -12.48 1.25 4.31
N LEU A 150 -11.28 1.78 4.52
CA LEU A 150 -10.12 1.02 4.96
C LEU A 150 -10.07 0.84 6.49
N GLY A 151 -10.79 1.67 7.24
CA GLY A 151 -10.77 1.69 8.71
C GLY A 151 -9.44 2.22 9.26
N LEU A 152 -8.84 3.19 8.56
CA LEU A 152 -7.57 3.81 8.93
C LEU A 152 -7.79 5.29 9.21
N ASP A 153 -7.07 5.83 10.18
CA ASP A 153 -7.15 7.25 10.51
C ASP A 153 -6.53 8.12 9.41
N ALA A 154 -7.24 9.19 9.05
CA ALA A 154 -6.80 10.11 8.00
C ALA A 154 -5.73 11.09 8.50
N VAL A 155 -4.68 11.32 7.70
CA VAL A 155 -3.62 12.32 7.98
C VAL A 155 -3.69 13.46 6.98
N SER A 156 -3.80 14.69 7.49
CA SER A 156 -3.96 15.93 6.70
C SER A 156 -2.64 16.57 6.25
N GLY A 157 -1.50 16.14 6.80
CA GLY A 157 -0.16 16.56 6.40
C GLY A 157 0.38 15.70 5.25
N GLY A 158 0.13 16.12 4.01
CA GLY A 158 0.31 15.26 2.85
C GLY A 158 1.76 14.85 2.55
N VAL A 159 1.96 13.57 2.27
CA VAL A 159 3.16 12.98 1.67
C VAL A 159 3.03 13.04 0.14
N SER A 160 4.05 13.58 -0.55
CA SER A 160 4.10 13.63 -2.02
C SER A 160 4.98 12.52 -2.59
N PHE A 161 4.43 11.71 -3.49
CA PHE A 161 5.15 10.68 -4.26
C PHE A 161 5.87 11.27 -5.47
#